data_AF-A0A1R1YQJ8-F1
#
_entry.id   AF-A0A1R1YQJ8-F1
#
_cell.length_a   1.000
_cell.length_b   1.000
_cell.length_c   1.000
_cell.angle_alpha   90.00
_cell.angle_beta   90.00
_cell.angle_gamma   90.00
#
_symmetry.space_group_name_H-M   'P 1'
#
loop_
_entity.id
_entity.type
_entity.pdbx_description
1 polymer ?
#
loop_
_entity_poly.entity_id
_entity_poly.type
_entity_poly.pdbx_seq_one_letter_code
_entity_poly.pdbx_strand_id
1 'polypeptide(L)'
;MRSVVYIAAFATIISILLGLDSNNLISHKISHLNNSLEARVRPLVCNYFTKLQEFTPGSFALFSIPISALKNHYCRPKNNMHSASDKNNNSQNSKYSGSSSQKVRILTQNIFIRPNGINNNGNDYKTERLEYFAKNLLDSYDIICFQELFRFEFTSRYSKIVNATNDAGYKYHVSAPKKGLFNFGIDAGLTIFSRFPIVETDFKEYERGVHADYYSLKGVLYAKIKVSPISTSAPSAEAASDETKIADDNYKYIHLFNTHTQSSYGTVDLTQKSVVKRLYQLGTLHDFVESTLEKYHTPGEPVFITGDMNVDSRTHVIAANPGDSDDLLDSSTNVDVALSSKLNKKIDNENSLKHDDDNISAQAQTPNDPKKIHHSHKNTKEEDVRDGKQSSLEYLAFVGAISGNGIPDPSLFGLNKDQTFEKSKKFSLVDLFYNSNSYHPITFGNTMYDSDGNIVPMETVLTTKNDNMVMHSLDYILYLQPLAHDHTPATNSPQLSGFNVSHVSVQPHFATVGNNNFTQISDHYGVSADLDFGL
;
A
#
# COMPACT_ATOMS: atom_id res chain seq x y z
N MET A 1 -31.83 -19.01 -6.93
CA MET A 1 -31.87 -19.84 -5.69
C MET A 1 -30.84 -19.41 -4.64
N ARG A 2 -29.54 -19.23 -4.97
CA ARG A 2 -28.53 -18.81 -3.99
C ARG A 2 -28.83 -17.47 -3.29
N SER A 3 -29.38 -16.49 -4.00
CA SER A 3 -29.78 -15.18 -3.45
C SER A 3 -30.89 -15.28 -2.40
N VAL A 4 -31.82 -16.24 -2.54
CA VAL A 4 -32.92 -16.47 -1.58
C VAL A 4 -32.38 -17.08 -0.29
N VAL A 5 -31.36 -17.94 -0.39
CA VAL A 5 -30.69 -18.53 0.77
C VAL A 5 -29.92 -17.48 1.57
N TYR A 6 -29.26 -16.53 0.90
CA TYR A 6 -28.57 -15.42 1.59
C TYR A 6 -29.53 -14.41 2.22
N ILE A 7 -30.67 -14.12 1.56
CA ILE A 7 -31.72 -13.27 2.12
C ILE A 7 -32.35 -13.93 3.34
N ALA A 8 -32.61 -15.24 3.29
CA ALA A 8 -33.12 -16.01 4.42
C ALA A 8 -32.10 -16.06 5.57
N ALA A 9 -30.82 -16.31 5.29
CA ALA A 9 -29.77 -16.31 6.29
C ALA A 9 -29.60 -14.93 6.96
N PHE A 10 -29.68 -13.84 6.18
CA PHE A 10 -29.60 -12.49 6.71
C PHE A 10 -30.83 -12.12 7.56
N ALA A 11 -32.03 -12.52 7.14
CA ALA A 11 -33.25 -12.34 7.92
C ALA A 11 -33.24 -13.16 9.23
N THR A 12 -32.67 -14.37 9.20
CA THR A 12 -32.46 -15.21 10.39
C THR A 12 -31.48 -14.57 11.36
N ILE A 13 -30.36 -14.03 10.87
CA ILE A 13 -29.37 -13.34 11.70
C ILE A 13 -29.97 -12.08 12.34
N ILE A 14 -30.77 -11.30 11.60
CA ILE A 14 -31.48 -10.14 12.16
C ILE A 14 -32.54 -10.57 13.19
N SER A 15 -33.25 -11.68 12.97
CA SER A 15 -34.27 -12.18 13.92
C SER A 15 -33.63 -12.65 15.24
N ILE A 16 -32.47 -13.32 15.16
CA ILE A 16 -31.67 -13.74 16.32
C ILE A 16 -31.12 -12.52 17.06
N LEU A 17 -30.56 -11.53 16.35
CA LEU A 17 -30.02 -10.31 16.94
C LEU A 17 -31.08 -9.42 17.59
N LEU A 18 -32.34 -9.55 17.18
CA LEU A 18 -33.48 -8.81 17.73
C LEU A 18 -34.31 -9.63 18.74
N GLY A 19 -33.83 -10.82 19.13
CA GLY A 19 -34.44 -11.63 20.19
C GLY A 19 -35.79 -12.26 19.83
N LEU A 20 -36.07 -12.42 18.54
CA LEU A 20 -37.21 -13.19 18.06
C LEU A 20 -36.81 -14.67 17.99
N ASP A 21 -36.78 -15.34 19.13
CA ASP A 21 -36.87 -16.80 19.15
C ASP A 21 -38.26 -17.21 19.64
N SER A 22 -38.97 -17.93 18.78
CA SER A 22 -40.28 -18.50 19.04
C SER A 22 -40.11 -19.86 19.69
N ASN A 23 -39.64 -19.89 20.94
CA ASN A 23 -39.91 -20.94 21.93
C ASN A 23 -39.32 -20.49 23.28
N ASN A 24 -40.18 -20.36 24.28
CA ASN A 24 -39.89 -19.84 25.61
C ASN A 24 -38.63 -20.43 26.27
N LEU A 25 -37.57 -19.62 26.41
CA LEU A 25 -36.82 -19.39 27.67
C LEU A 25 -35.72 -18.35 27.41
N ILE A 26 -36.00 -17.06 27.66
CA ILE A 26 -35.08 -15.98 28.13
C ILE A 26 -35.97 -14.72 28.35
N SER A 27 -37.13 -14.88 29.01
CA SER A 27 -37.88 -13.74 29.51
C SER A 27 -37.31 -13.31 30.86
N HIS A 28 -36.14 -12.64 30.88
CA HIS A 28 -35.84 -11.62 31.92
C HIS A 28 -34.51 -10.84 31.80
N LYS A 29 -33.78 -10.85 30.67
CA LYS A 29 -32.48 -10.14 30.60
C LYS A 29 -32.25 -9.19 29.42
N ILE A 30 -33.32 -8.71 28.78
CA ILE A 30 -33.21 -7.67 27.76
C ILE A 30 -34.29 -6.61 27.97
N SER A 31 -34.24 -5.92 29.12
CA SER A 31 -34.96 -4.64 29.31
C SER A 31 -34.00 -3.44 29.31
N HIS A 32 -32.76 -3.64 28.88
CA HIS A 32 -31.71 -2.61 28.85
C HIS A 32 -31.05 -2.45 27.47
N LEU A 33 -31.77 -2.77 26.39
CA LEU A 33 -31.36 -2.32 25.06
C LEU A 33 -31.74 -0.84 24.93
N ASN A 34 -30.70 -0.03 24.85
CA ASN A 34 -30.72 1.43 24.88
C ASN A 34 -31.72 1.99 23.87
N ASN A 35 -32.65 2.86 24.30
CA ASN A 35 -33.65 3.53 23.45
C ASN A 35 -33.05 4.17 22.17
N SER A 36 -31.74 4.49 22.21
CA SER A 36 -30.95 5.00 21.09
C SER A 36 -30.72 3.99 19.95
N LEU A 37 -30.49 2.71 20.26
CA LEU A 37 -30.24 1.69 19.22
C LEU A 37 -31.55 1.31 18.51
N GLU A 38 -32.64 1.17 19.27
CA GLU A 38 -33.98 0.96 18.71
C GLU A 38 -34.34 2.12 17.75
N ALA A 39 -34.08 3.37 18.13
CA ALA A 39 -34.35 4.54 17.29
C ALA A 39 -33.54 4.56 15.97
N ARG A 40 -32.30 4.07 15.97
CA ARG A 40 -31.43 4.05 14.77
C ARG A 40 -31.72 2.88 13.83
N VAL A 41 -32.05 1.72 14.39
CA VAL A 41 -32.23 0.48 13.61
C VAL A 41 -33.66 0.37 13.05
N ARG A 42 -34.65 0.90 13.77
CA ARG A 42 -36.08 0.77 13.41
C ARG A 42 -36.44 1.34 12.03
N PRO A 43 -35.95 2.52 11.58
CA PRO A 43 -36.23 3.02 10.24
C PRO A 43 -35.67 2.11 9.14
N LEU A 44 -34.49 1.52 9.36
CA LEU A 44 -33.86 0.60 8.42
C LEU A 44 -34.64 -0.72 8.33
N VAL A 45 -35.09 -1.25 9.47
CA VAL A 45 -35.93 -2.46 9.54
C VAL A 45 -37.31 -2.23 8.91
N CYS A 46 -37.93 -1.08 9.15
CA CYS A 46 -39.19 -0.70 8.52
C CYS A 46 -39.06 -0.56 6.98
N ASN A 47 -38.00 0.09 6.50
CA ASN A 47 -37.71 0.21 5.07
C ASN A 47 -37.45 -1.17 4.43
N TYR A 48 -36.69 -2.04 5.11
CA TYR A 48 -36.44 -3.40 4.67
C TYR A 48 -37.75 -4.20 4.52
N PHE A 49 -38.62 -4.23 5.54
CA PHE A 49 -39.89 -4.94 5.45
C PHE A 49 -40.88 -4.32 4.45
N THR A 50 -40.79 -3.00 4.23
CA THR A 50 -41.59 -2.32 3.20
C THR A 50 -41.19 -2.79 1.80
N LYS A 51 -39.89 -2.80 1.49
CA LYS A 51 -39.39 -3.32 0.21
C LYS A 51 -39.61 -4.82 0.07
N LEU A 52 -39.39 -5.60 1.14
CA LEU A 52 -39.62 -7.04 1.10
C LEU A 52 -41.08 -7.39 0.78
N GLN A 53 -42.05 -6.59 1.25
CA GLN A 53 -43.46 -6.73 0.90
C GLN A 53 -43.74 -6.48 -0.59
N GLU A 54 -42.98 -5.60 -1.25
CA GLU A 54 -43.12 -5.32 -2.70
C GLU A 54 -42.65 -6.51 -3.56
N PHE A 55 -41.74 -7.33 -3.04
CA PHE A 55 -41.13 -8.46 -3.77
C PHE A 55 -41.65 -9.84 -3.34
N THR A 56 -42.62 -9.90 -2.42
CA THR A 56 -43.18 -11.17 -1.91
C THR A 56 -44.68 -11.28 -2.21
N PRO A 57 -45.17 -12.43 -2.73
CA PRO A 57 -46.61 -12.67 -2.87
C PRO A 57 -47.30 -12.54 -1.51
N GLY A 58 -48.54 -12.03 -1.46
CA GLY A 58 -49.25 -11.76 -0.20
C GLY A 58 -49.46 -12.98 0.72
N SER A 59 -49.23 -14.20 0.22
CA SER A 59 -49.26 -15.46 0.97
C SER A 59 -47.94 -15.85 1.63
N PHE A 60 -46.86 -15.10 1.41
CA PHE A 60 -45.54 -15.43 1.95
C PHE A 60 -45.43 -15.02 3.42
N ALA A 61 -45.16 -15.99 4.29
CA ALA A 61 -44.98 -15.80 5.72
C ALA A 61 -43.56 -16.17 6.15
N LEU A 62 -42.97 -15.34 7.01
CA LEU A 62 -41.70 -15.66 7.67
C LEU A 62 -42.06 -16.17 9.07
N PHE A 63 -41.67 -17.41 9.42
CA PHE A 63 -42.01 -18.03 10.71
C PHE A 63 -43.51 -18.00 11.05
N SER A 64 -44.36 -18.27 10.05
CA SER A 64 -45.83 -18.24 10.17
C SER A 64 -46.46 -16.87 10.46
N ILE A 65 -45.67 -15.80 10.46
CA ILE A 65 -46.15 -14.42 10.61
C ILE A 65 -46.17 -13.76 9.22
N PRO A 66 -47.32 -13.20 8.77
CA PRO A 66 -47.36 -12.45 7.53
C PRO A 66 -46.41 -11.25 7.56
N ILE A 67 -45.67 -11.00 6.46
CA ILE A 67 -44.74 -9.87 6.34
C ILE A 67 -45.43 -8.52 6.61
N SER A 68 -46.72 -8.41 6.27
CA SER A 68 -47.55 -7.24 6.57
C SER A 68 -47.71 -6.97 8.08
N ALA A 69 -47.78 -8.02 8.91
CA ALA A 69 -47.86 -7.89 10.36
C ALA A 69 -46.52 -7.41 10.97
N LEU A 70 -45.40 -7.91 10.44
CA LEU A 70 -44.05 -7.46 10.84
C LEU A 70 -43.83 -5.98 10.47
N LYS A 71 -44.19 -5.58 9.24
CA LYS A 71 -44.14 -4.18 8.82
C LYS A 71 -44.96 -3.26 9.75
N ASN A 72 -46.19 -3.64 10.07
CA ASN A 72 -47.06 -2.85 10.94
C ASN A 72 -46.52 -2.72 12.37
N HIS A 73 -45.80 -3.72 12.87
CA HIS A 73 -45.15 -3.67 14.17
C HIS A 73 -43.98 -2.67 14.20
N TYR A 74 -43.11 -2.72 13.18
CA TYR A 74 -41.89 -1.91 13.14
C TYR A 74 -42.10 -0.48 12.63
N CYS A 75 -43.12 -0.21 11.82
CA CYS A 75 -43.33 1.09 11.19
C CYS A 75 -44.24 2.07 11.97
N ARG A 76 -44.61 1.79 13.23
CA ARG A 76 -45.37 2.74 14.07
C ARG A 76 -44.52 3.97 14.45
N PRO A 77 -45.01 5.22 14.27
CA PRO A 77 -44.28 6.42 14.68
C PRO A 77 -44.18 6.55 16.21
N LYS A 78 -43.00 6.97 16.71
CA LYS A 78 -42.78 7.45 18.09
C LYS A 78 -42.45 8.95 18.03
N ASN A 79 -43.03 9.75 18.93
CA ASN A 79 -42.81 11.19 19.06
C ASN A 79 -41.44 11.53 19.70
N ASN A 80 -40.95 12.73 19.37
CA ASN A 80 -39.61 13.33 19.56
C ASN A 80 -39.05 13.39 21.01
N MET A 81 -37.70 13.35 21.14
CA MET A 81 -36.96 14.07 22.18
C MET A 81 -35.47 14.34 21.83
N HIS A 82 -34.93 15.40 22.46
CA HIS A 82 -33.80 16.28 22.08
C HIS A 82 -32.35 15.86 22.47
N SER A 83 -31.43 16.69 21.94
CA SER A 83 -29.96 16.83 21.98
C SER A 83 -29.22 16.95 23.32
N ALA A 84 -27.88 16.78 23.32
CA ALA A 84 -26.86 17.80 23.68
C ALA A 84 -25.41 17.25 23.70
N SER A 85 -24.44 18.17 23.58
CA SER A 85 -22.99 18.10 23.34
C SER A 85 -22.10 18.18 24.60
N ASP A 86 -20.77 17.94 24.50
CA ASP A 86 -19.70 18.95 24.72
C ASP A 86 -18.25 18.38 24.81
N LYS A 87 -17.28 19.29 24.56
CA LYS A 87 -15.82 19.14 24.30
C LYS A 87 -14.94 19.41 25.55
N ASN A 88 -13.65 19.01 25.56
CA ASN A 88 -12.45 19.91 25.50
C ASN A 88 -11.08 19.27 25.89
N ASN A 89 -10.01 19.95 25.42
CA ASN A 89 -8.57 19.64 25.29
C ASN A 89 -7.69 19.85 26.55
N ASN A 90 -6.41 19.41 26.50
CA ASN A 90 -5.23 20.31 26.62
C ASN A 90 -3.85 19.66 26.28
N SER A 91 -2.87 20.48 25.86
CA SER A 91 -1.48 20.12 25.44
C SER A 91 -0.39 20.78 26.31
N GLN A 92 0.88 20.36 26.16
CA GLN A 92 2.09 21.16 26.48
C GLN A 92 3.33 20.83 25.62
N ASN A 93 4.18 21.85 25.49
CA ASN A 93 5.34 22.11 24.59
C ASN A 93 6.68 21.41 24.91
N SER A 94 7.60 21.39 23.92
CA SER A 94 9.03 21.66 24.17
C SER A 94 9.80 22.18 22.93
N LYS A 95 11.01 22.70 23.15
CA LYS A 95 11.79 23.70 22.38
C LYS A 95 12.98 23.13 21.55
N TYR A 96 13.41 23.95 20.56
CA TYR A 96 14.78 24.30 20.10
C TYR A 96 15.30 23.89 18.69
N SER A 97 15.86 24.94 18.04
CA SER A 97 17.03 25.13 17.12
C SER A 97 17.28 24.27 15.87
N GLY A 98 17.18 24.93 14.70
CA GLY A 98 18.38 25.28 13.89
C GLY A 98 18.86 24.32 12.80
N SER A 99 18.16 24.30 11.65
CA SER A 99 18.70 24.21 10.27
C SER A 99 17.51 24.35 9.32
N SER A 100 17.54 25.27 8.33
CA SER A 100 16.37 25.67 7.53
C SER A 100 16.06 24.73 6.35
N SER A 101 16.39 23.44 6.46
CA SER A 101 16.03 22.46 5.44
C SER A 101 14.80 21.68 5.89
N GLN A 102 13.75 21.67 5.05
CA GLN A 102 12.52 20.95 5.40
C GLN A 102 12.71 19.48 5.05
N LYS A 103 12.84 18.65 6.07
CA LYS A 103 12.82 17.19 5.90
C LYS A 103 11.38 16.68 5.87
N VAL A 104 11.10 15.78 4.93
CA VAL A 104 9.81 15.10 4.77
C VAL A 104 10.07 13.60 4.70
N ARG A 105 9.56 12.87 5.69
CA ARG A 105 9.70 11.41 5.79
C ARG A 105 8.44 10.74 5.27
N ILE A 106 8.57 10.00 4.17
CA ILE A 106 7.46 9.28 3.53
C ILE A 106 7.58 7.81 3.87
N LEU A 107 6.47 7.19 4.30
CA LEU A 107 6.31 5.73 4.39
C LEU A 107 5.26 5.29 3.38
N THR A 108 5.52 4.20 2.65
CA THR A 108 4.46 3.39 2.05
C THR A 108 4.46 1.99 2.64
N GLN A 109 3.28 1.44 2.91
CA GLN A 109 3.13 0.19 3.61
C GLN A 109 1.78 -0.47 3.26
N ASN A 110 1.82 -1.67 2.68
CA ASN A 110 0.68 -2.56 2.74
C ASN A 110 0.49 -2.94 4.20
N ILE A 111 -0.62 -2.53 4.84
CA ILE A 111 -0.84 -2.71 6.29
C ILE A 111 -1.63 -4.00 6.62
N PHE A 112 -2.00 -4.77 5.58
CA PHE A 112 -2.64 -6.08 5.71
C PHE A 112 -3.91 -6.06 6.59
N ILE A 113 -4.76 -5.05 6.40
CA ILE A 113 -6.01 -4.85 7.15
C ILE A 113 -7.19 -5.34 6.30
N ARG A 114 -7.11 -6.63 5.95
CA ARG A 114 -8.08 -7.37 5.13
C ARG A 114 -9.53 -7.30 5.63
N PRO A 115 -10.51 -7.59 4.74
CA PRO A 115 -11.91 -7.73 5.11
C PRO A 115 -12.18 -8.62 6.32
N ASN A 116 -13.20 -8.23 7.10
CA ASN A 116 -13.71 -9.07 8.17
C ASN A 116 -14.06 -10.47 7.65
N GLY A 117 -13.63 -11.50 8.37
CA GLY A 117 -13.83 -12.89 7.98
C GLY A 117 -12.75 -13.43 7.02
N ILE A 118 -11.91 -12.57 6.44
CA ILE A 118 -10.73 -12.98 5.67
C ILE A 118 -9.51 -12.92 6.60
N ASN A 119 -8.90 -14.08 6.82
CA ASN A 119 -7.75 -14.24 7.71
C ASN A 119 -6.95 -15.50 7.36
N ASN A 120 -5.69 -15.51 7.79
CA ASN A 120 -4.81 -16.69 7.77
C ASN A 120 -4.78 -17.30 9.18
N ASN A 121 -4.73 -16.44 10.22
CA ASN A 121 -4.59 -16.83 11.61
C ASN A 121 -5.67 -16.16 12.49
N GLY A 122 -6.92 -16.61 12.34
CA GLY A 122 -8.08 -16.20 13.16
C GLY A 122 -8.60 -14.80 12.84
N ASN A 123 -7.90 -13.76 13.30
CA ASN A 123 -8.18 -12.36 12.91
C ASN A 123 -6.93 -11.66 12.39
N ASP A 124 -5.80 -12.35 12.25
CA ASP A 124 -4.48 -11.79 11.92
C ASP A 124 -4.11 -10.60 12.80
N TYR A 125 -4.60 -10.53 14.03
CA TYR A 125 -4.30 -9.44 14.98
C TYR A 125 -4.52 -8.03 14.40
N LYS A 126 -5.49 -7.87 13.48
CA LYS A 126 -5.70 -6.61 12.73
C LYS A 126 -5.86 -5.38 13.62
N THR A 127 -6.52 -5.53 14.78
CA THR A 127 -6.73 -4.40 15.71
C THR A 127 -5.44 -4.11 16.46
N GLU A 128 -4.81 -5.13 17.00
CA GLU A 128 -3.60 -5.05 17.82
C GLU A 128 -2.41 -4.53 17.02
N ARG A 129 -2.27 -4.94 15.74
CA ARG A 129 -1.26 -4.42 14.82
C ARG A 129 -1.46 -2.94 14.51
N LEU A 130 -2.71 -2.50 14.28
CA LEU A 130 -3.02 -1.07 14.07
C LEU A 130 -2.74 -0.24 15.33
N GLU A 131 -3.09 -0.77 16.51
CA GLU A 131 -2.82 -0.10 17.79
C GLU A 131 -1.30 -0.04 18.07
N TYR A 132 -0.55 -1.09 17.73
CA TYR A 132 0.91 -1.09 17.79
C TYR A 132 1.52 -0.07 16.83
N PHE A 133 1.06 -0.03 15.58
CA PHE A 133 1.51 0.95 14.60
C PHE A 133 1.27 2.38 15.10
N ALA A 134 0.04 2.65 15.55
CA ALA A 134 -0.35 3.95 16.08
C ALA A 134 0.55 4.39 17.24
N LYS A 135 0.84 3.48 18.17
CA LYS A 135 1.62 3.79 19.37
C LYS A 135 3.11 3.97 19.12
N ASN A 136 3.69 3.20 18.19
CA ASN A 136 5.14 3.06 18.11
C ASN A 136 5.76 3.63 16.82
N LEU A 137 4.97 3.88 15.77
CA LEU A 137 5.50 4.18 14.43
C LEU A 137 5.00 5.51 13.82
N LEU A 138 3.92 6.11 14.34
CA LEU A 138 3.37 7.36 13.77
C LEU A 138 4.32 8.57 13.85
N ASP A 139 5.19 8.63 14.85
CA ASP A 139 6.11 9.77 14.99
C ASP A 139 7.34 9.67 14.08
N SER A 140 7.55 8.49 13.47
CA SER A 140 8.67 8.22 12.58
C SER A 140 8.49 8.82 11.18
N TYR A 141 7.28 9.26 10.83
CA TYR A 141 6.95 9.70 9.48
C TYR A 141 6.15 11.00 9.46
N ASP A 142 6.08 11.62 8.28
CA ASP A 142 5.30 12.84 8.05
C ASP A 142 4.17 12.63 7.03
N ILE A 143 4.38 11.70 6.09
CA ILE A 143 3.39 11.24 5.13
C ILE A 143 3.38 9.70 5.15
N ILE A 144 2.19 9.11 5.22
CA ILE A 144 2.00 7.64 5.21
C ILE A 144 1.01 7.27 4.11
N CYS A 145 1.46 6.43 3.18
CA CYS A 145 0.67 5.78 2.15
C CYS A 145 0.36 4.34 2.57
N PHE A 146 -0.89 4.07 2.95
CA PHE A 146 -1.33 2.69 3.20
C PHE A 146 -1.98 2.05 1.99
N GLN A 147 -1.66 0.77 1.82
CA GLN A 147 -2.43 -0.19 1.03
C GLN A 147 -3.10 -1.22 1.97
N GLU A 148 -4.18 -1.84 1.50
CA GLU A 148 -5.01 -2.79 2.28
C GLU A 148 -5.56 -2.25 3.61
N LEU A 149 -5.69 -0.93 3.78
CA LEU A 149 -6.49 -0.35 4.86
C LEU A 149 -7.97 -0.32 4.45
N PHE A 150 -8.56 -1.50 4.26
CA PHE A 150 -9.93 -1.63 3.78
C PHE A 150 -10.95 -1.15 4.84
N ARG A 151 -11.98 -0.43 4.39
CA ARG A 151 -12.98 0.19 5.27
C ARG A 151 -14.24 -0.69 5.31
N PHE A 152 -14.63 -1.09 6.51
CA PHE A 152 -15.85 -1.88 6.73
C PHE A 152 -16.75 -1.19 7.75
N GLU A 153 -18.03 -1.06 7.42
CA GLU A 153 -19.05 -0.38 8.21
C GLU A 153 -19.25 -1.00 9.59
N PHE A 154 -18.99 -2.30 9.74
CA PHE A 154 -19.19 -3.05 10.98
C PHE A 154 -17.94 -3.11 11.88
N THR A 155 -16.87 -2.36 11.55
CA THR A 155 -15.68 -2.25 12.42
C THR A 155 -15.33 -0.80 12.70
N SER A 156 -14.75 -0.56 13.87
CA SER A 156 -14.17 0.74 14.22
C SER A 156 -12.69 0.84 13.86
N ARG A 157 -12.10 -0.13 13.15
CA ARG A 157 -10.64 -0.16 12.88
C ARG A 157 -10.17 1.08 12.13
N TYR A 158 -10.86 1.41 11.04
CA TYR A 158 -10.56 2.61 10.24
C TYR A 158 -10.74 3.91 11.04
N SER A 159 -11.84 4.06 11.80
CA SER A 159 -12.05 5.28 12.59
C SER A 159 -11.05 5.42 13.74
N LYS A 160 -10.66 4.31 14.37
CA LYS A 160 -9.62 4.30 15.41
C LYS A 160 -8.27 4.76 14.86
N ILE A 161 -7.81 4.24 13.72
CA ILE A 161 -6.53 4.66 13.15
C ILE A 161 -6.57 6.12 12.68
N VAL A 162 -7.67 6.59 12.10
CA VAL A 162 -7.85 8.02 11.75
C VAL A 162 -7.80 8.92 12.99
N ASN A 163 -8.42 8.51 14.09
CA ASN A 163 -8.34 9.29 15.33
C ASN A 163 -6.91 9.30 15.88
N ALA A 164 -6.24 8.15 15.91
CA ALA A 164 -4.87 8.05 16.39
C ALA A 164 -3.88 8.86 15.53
N THR A 165 -4.04 8.86 14.20
CA THR A 165 -3.20 9.68 13.31
C THR A 165 -3.49 11.17 13.52
N ASN A 166 -4.76 11.57 13.67
CA ASN A 166 -5.11 12.96 14.01
C ASN A 166 -4.49 13.40 15.34
N ASP A 167 -4.57 12.57 16.38
CA ASP A 167 -3.98 12.83 17.69
C ASP A 167 -2.45 12.95 17.59
N ALA A 168 -1.82 12.15 16.73
CA ALA A 168 -0.39 12.21 16.45
C ALA A 168 0.03 13.40 15.56
N GLY A 169 -0.91 14.19 15.01
CA GLY A 169 -0.61 15.39 14.22
C GLY A 169 -0.84 15.27 12.71
N TYR A 170 -1.32 14.13 12.20
CA TYR A 170 -1.74 13.98 10.81
C TYR A 170 -3.11 14.60 10.61
N LYS A 171 -3.16 15.93 10.43
CA LYS A 171 -4.41 16.69 10.31
C LYS A 171 -5.10 16.50 8.96
N TYR A 172 -4.40 15.93 7.98
CA TYR A 172 -4.90 15.78 6.63
C TYR A 172 -4.86 14.30 6.24
N HIS A 173 -5.95 13.80 5.67
CA HIS A 173 -5.96 12.47 5.07
C HIS A 173 -6.96 12.39 3.91
N VAL A 174 -6.69 11.49 2.98
CA VAL A 174 -7.59 11.12 1.90
C VAL A 174 -7.60 9.59 1.76
N SER A 175 -8.75 9.02 1.45
CA SER A 175 -8.88 7.59 1.14
C SER A 175 -9.64 7.39 -0.15
N ALA A 176 -9.39 6.25 -0.79
CA ALA A 176 -10.17 5.84 -1.94
C ALA A 176 -11.69 5.83 -1.62
N PRO A 177 -12.55 6.09 -2.62
CA PRO A 177 -13.99 6.12 -2.45
C PRO A 177 -14.53 4.83 -1.81
N LYS A 178 -15.41 4.98 -0.82
CA LYS A 178 -16.17 3.85 -0.24
C LYS A 178 -17.16 3.30 -1.26
N LYS A 179 -17.41 1.99 -1.22
CA LYS A 179 -18.63 1.41 -1.77
C LYS A 179 -19.73 1.50 -0.72
N GLY A 180 -20.90 2.02 -1.11
CA GLY A 180 -22.08 1.95 -0.25
C GLY A 180 -22.58 0.51 -0.10
N LEU A 181 -23.40 0.24 0.91
CA LEU A 181 -23.96 -1.07 1.27
C LEU A 181 -24.66 -1.84 0.12
N PHE A 182 -25.03 -1.16 -0.96
CA PHE A 182 -25.73 -1.74 -2.12
C PHE A 182 -24.82 -1.99 -3.33
N ASN A 183 -23.56 -1.58 -3.26
CA ASN A 183 -22.62 -1.67 -4.36
C ASN A 183 -21.65 -2.83 -4.06
N PHE A 184 -21.97 -4.04 -4.53
CA PHE A 184 -21.18 -5.25 -4.30
C PHE A 184 -19.69 -5.01 -4.65
N GLY A 185 -18.83 -4.89 -3.64
CA GLY A 185 -17.39 -4.64 -3.79
C GLY A 185 -16.75 -4.11 -2.50
N ILE A 186 -15.47 -4.38 -2.33
CA ILE A 186 -14.62 -3.85 -1.25
C ILE A 186 -13.91 -2.60 -1.81
N ASP A 187 -13.71 -1.55 -0.99
CA ASP A 187 -12.94 -0.39 -1.45
C ASP A 187 -11.48 -0.73 -1.84
N ALA A 188 -10.73 0.24 -2.36
CA ALA A 188 -9.37 0.01 -2.84
C ALA A 188 -8.35 -0.30 -1.72
N GLY A 189 -8.70 -0.07 -0.46
CA GLY A 189 -7.78 -0.16 0.68
C GLY A 189 -6.70 0.93 0.71
N LEU A 190 -6.83 1.99 -0.09
CA LEU A 190 -5.83 3.05 -0.21
C LEU A 190 -6.14 4.24 0.69
N THR A 191 -5.16 4.68 1.46
CA THR A 191 -5.25 5.90 2.28
C THR A 191 -3.91 6.63 2.31
N ILE A 192 -3.94 7.95 2.21
CA ILE A 192 -2.77 8.83 2.42
C ILE A 192 -3.06 9.65 3.67
N PHE A 193 -2.20 9.55 4.68
CA PHE A 193 -2.17 10.43 5.85
C PHE A 193 -1.02 11.42 5.72
N SER A 194 -1.24 12.68 6.06
CA SER A 194 -0.24 13.74 5.97
C SER A 194 -0.30 14.69 7.16
N ARG A 195 0.87 15.04 7.70
CA ARG A 195 1.03 16.18 8.63
C ARG A 195 0.92 17.52 7.91
N PHE A 196 1.14 17.54 6.60
CA PHE A 196 1.07 18.71 5.72
C PHE A 196 -0.28 18.80 4.99
N PRO A 197 -0.75 20.01 4.64
CA PRO A 197 -2.00 20.18 3.91
C PRO A 197 -2.05 19.40 2.59
N ILE A 198 -3.09 18.60 2.42
CA ILE A 198 -3.46 18.02 1.12
C ILE A 198 -4.37 19.04 0.44
N VAL A 199 -3.91 19.59 -0.69
CA VAL A 199 -4.59 20.69 -1.40
C VAL A 199 -5.37 20.23 -2.62
N GLU A 200 -4.98 19.10 -3.22
CA GLU A 200 -5.72 18.46 -4.33
C GLU A 200 -5.71 16.96 -4.14
N THR A 201 -6.76 16.30 -4.64
CA THR A 201 -6.90 14.84 -4.60
C THR A 201 -7.62 14.32 -5.83
N ASP A 202 -7.28 13.13 -6.27
CA ASP A 202 -7.99 12.44 -7.35
C ASP A 202 -7.87 10.91 -7.17
N PHE A 203 -8.72 10.13 -7.83
CA PHE A 203 -8.69 8.68 -7.73
C PHE A 203 -9.10 8.00 -9.03
N LYS A 204 -8.33 6.98 -9.41
CA LYS A 204 -8.66 6.11 -10.54
C LYS A 204 -8.81 4.67 -10.10
N GLU A 205 -10.02 4.14 -10.26
CA GLU A 205 -10.27 2.69 -10.21
C GLU A 205 -9.67 2.04 -11.46
N TYR A 206 -8.97 0.92 -11.28
CA TYR A 206 -8.50 0.09 -12.37
C TYR A 206 -9.60 -0.82 -12.92
N GLU A 207 -9.36 -1.41 -14.09
CA GLU A 207 -10.17 -2.55 -14.52
C GLU A 207 -10.12 -3.67 -13.46
N ARG A 208 -11.24 -4.39 -13.31
CA ARG A 208 -11.36 -5.46 -12.32
C ARG A 208 -10.30 -6.53 -12.53
N GLY A 209 -9.69 -6.89 -11.40
CA GLY A 209 -8.70 -7.95 -11.32
C GLY A 209 -9.30 -9.35 -11.50
N VAL A 210 -8.49 -10.35 -11.19
CA VAL A 210 -8.85 -11.77 -11.19
C VAL A 210 -8.75 -12.33 -9.76
N HIS A 211 -9.31 -13.52 -9.55
CA HIS A 211 -9.33 -14.19 -8.24
C HIS A 211 -9.99 -13.32 -7.15
N ALA A 212 -9.38 -13.22 -5.97
CA ALA A 212 -9.93 -12.41 -4.87
C ALA A 212 -9.96 -10.92 -5.21
N ASP A 213 -9.00 -10.44 -6.01
CA ASP A 213 -8.87 -9.04 -6.40
C ASP A 213 -10.01 -8.56 -7.30
N TYR A 214 -10.78 -9.47 -7.92
CA TYR A 214 -12.01 -9.11 -8.63
C TYR A 214 -12.99 -8.34 -7.74
N TYR A 215 -13.04 -8.66 -6.44
CA TYR A 215 -13.94 -8.01 -5.49
C TYR A 215 -13.39 -6.69 -4.93
N SER A 216 -12.09 -6.47 -5.02
CA SER A 216 -11.42 -5.23 -4.62
C SER A 216 -11.45 -4.20 -5.74
N LEU A 217 -11.58 -2.91 -5.39
CA LEU A 217 -11.44 -1.80 -6.33
C LEU A 217 -9.99 -1.33 -6.40
N LYS A 218 -9.10 -2.22 -6.82
CA LYS A 218 -7.70 -1.85 -7.03
C LYS A 218 -7.62 -0.58 -7.89
N GLY A 219 -6.68 0.30 -7.59
CA GLY A 219 -6.64 1.63 -8.17
C GLY A 219 -5.42 2.43 -7.72
N VAL A 220 -5.45 3.72 -8.02
CA VAL A 220 -4.46 4.70 -7.59
C VAL A 220 -5.14 5.93 -7.01
N LEU A 221 -4.65 6.36 -5.85
CA LEU A 221 -5.08 7.52 -5.10
C LEU A 221 -4.01 8.61 -5.19
N TYR A 222 -4.38 9.79 -5.67
CA TYR A 222 -3.50 10.94 -5.82
C TYR A 222 -3.72 11.97 -4.71
N ALA A 223 -2.64 12.60 -4.26
CA ALA A 223 -2.65 13.78 -3.42
C ALA A 223 -1.57 14.80 -3.85
N LYS A 224 -1.95 16.07 -3.97
CA LYS A 224 -1.00 17.20 -3.97
C LYS A 224 -0.82 17.70 -2.54
N ILE A 225 0.41 17.67 -2.04
CA ILE A 225 0.73 17.98 -0.64
C ILE A 225 1.57 19.25 -0.60
N LYS A 226 1.08 20.27 0.11
CA LYS A 226 1.76 21.56 0.30
C LYS A 226 2.76 21.45 1.44
N VAL A 227 4.05 21.34 1.13
CA VAL A 227 5.12 21.31 2.14
C VAL A 227 5.70 22.72 2.29
N SER A 228 5.73 23.20 3.53
CA SER A 228 6.20 24.55 3.86
C SER A 228 7.54 24.45 4.56
N PRO A 229 8.42 25.47 4.46
CA PRO A 229 9.38 25.70 5.51
C PRO A 229 8.61 25.78 6.82
N ILE A 230 9.03 25.04 7.85
CA ILE A 230 8.61 25.39 9.21
C ILE A 230 9.12 26.81 9.45
N SER A 231 8.26 27.81 9.26
CA SER A 231 8.49 29.13 9.82
C SER A 231 8.58 28.93 11.32
N THR A 232 9.76 29.14 11.87
CA THR A 232 10.06 29.09 13.31
C THR A 232 9.41 30.24 14.08
N SER A 233 8.41 30.91 13.51
CA SER A 233 7.60 31.91 14.18
C SER A 233 6.13 31.52 14.11
N ALA A 234 5.58 31.13 15.27
CA ALA A 234 4.15 31.23 15.48
C ALA A 234 3.75 32.67 15.15
N PRO A 235 2.75 32.93 14.29
CA PRO A 235 2.25 34.28 14.13
C PRO A 235 1.76 34.74 15.51
N SER A 236 2.31 35.85 16.01
CA SER A 236 1.73 36.53 17.16
C SER A 236 0.28 36.86 16.84
N ALA A 237 -0.59 36.81 17.85
CA ALA A 237 -2.03 37.02 17.73
C ALA A 237 -2.44 38.40 17.15
N GLU A 238 -1.47 39.24 16.78
CA GLU A 238 -1.65 40.56 16.18
C GLU A 238 -1.54 40.56 14.64
N ALA A 239 -1.18 39.44 14.00
CA ALA A 239 -1.13 39.31 12.54
C ALA A 239 -2.43 38.81 11.89
N ALA A 240 -3.52 38.68 12.66
CA ALA A 240 -4.80 38.12 12.19
C ALA A 240 -5.69 39.10 11.39
N SER A 241 -5.17 40.26 10.96
CA SER A 241 -5.94 41.24 10.18
C SER A 241 -5.40 41.52 8.79
N ASP A 242 -4.39 40.78 8.32
CA ASP A 242 -3.87 40.94 6.95
C ASP A 242 -3.44 39.57 6.39
N GLU A 243 -4.44 38.71 6.10
CA GLU A 243 -4.27 37.44 5.38
C GLU A 243 -3.89 37.63 3.89
N THR A 244 -3.56 38.86 3.47
CA THR A 244 -3.14 39.17 2.11
C THR A 244 -1.62 39.30 1.99
N LYS A 245 -1.01 38.26 1.40
CA LYS A 245 0.35 38.19 0.82
C LYS A 245 1.50 37.83 1.78
N ILE A 246 1.51 36.59 2.29
CA ILE A 246 2.77 35.84 2.23
C ILE A 246 2.93 35.43 0.77
N ALA A 247 3.99 35.87 0.10
CA ALA A 247 4.26 35.49 -1.29
C ALA A 247 4.25 33.95 -1.41
N ASP A 248 3.54 33.43 -2.40
CA ASP A 248 3.35 31.99 -2.66
C ASP A 248 4.67 31.27 -2.99
N ASP A 249 5.74 32.02 -3.21
CA ASP A 249 7.07 31.56 -3.67
C ASP A 249 7.83 30.69 -2.65
N ASN A 250 7.38 30.61 -1.39
CA ASN A 250 8.06 29.86 -0.33
C ASN A 250 7.55 28.43 -0.13
N TYR A 251 6.43 28.04 -0.75
CA TYR A 251 5.90 26.69 -0.60
C TYR A 251 6.47 25.76 -1.67
N LYS A 252 6.79 24.53 -1.26
CA LYS A 252 7.04 23.44 -2.20
C LYS A 252 5.83 22.52 -2.22
N TYR A 253 5.63 21.80 -3.30
CA TYR A 253 4.54 20.84 -3.42
C TYR A 253 5.09 19.48 -3.79
N ILE A 254 4.50 18.43 -3.22
CA ILE A 254 4.77 17.04 -3.58
C ILE A 254 3.52 16.48 -4.24
N HIS A 255 3.69 15.85 -5.39
CA HIS A 255 2.66 15.02 -6.02
C HIS A 255 2.89 13.58 -5.61
N LEU A 256 1.90 12.96 -5.00
CA LEU A 256 2.02 11.61 -4.47
C LEU A 256 0.89 10.73 -4.99
N PHE A 257 1.27 9.66 -5.70
CA PHE A 257 0.38 8.61 -6.16
C PHE A 257 0.58 7.38 -5.26
N ASN A 258 -0.46 6.94 -4.57
CA ASN A 258 -0.48 5.72 -3.77
C ASN A 258 -1.33 4.68 -4.51
N THR A 259 -0.76 3.52 -4.86
CA THR A 259 -1.45 2.50 -5.64
C THR A 259 -1.30 1.10 -5.04
N HIS A 260 -2.23 0.22 -5.39
CA HIS A 260 -2.14 -1.21 -5.14
C HIS A 260 -2.69 -1.95 -6.36
N THR A 261 -1.87 -2.75 -7.02
CA THR A 261 -2.24 -3.48 -8.25
C THR A 261 -2.67 -4.93 -7.95
N GLN A 262 -2.96 -5.70 -8.99
CA GLN A 262 -3.36 -7.10 -8.97
C GLN A 262 -2.28 -7.97 -8.32
N SER A 263 -2.64 -8.73 -7.29
CA SER A 263 -1.74 -9.74 -6.70
C SER A 263 -1.62 -11.01 -7.54
N SER A 264 -0.55 -11.77 -7.30
CA SER A 264 -0.36 -13.12 -7.85
C SER A 264 -0.34 -14.13 -6.70
N TYR A 265 -0.62 -15.40 -7.00
CA TYR A 265 -0.69 -16.46 -5.99
C TYR A 265 0.13 -17.65 -6.45
N GLY A 266 1.05 -18.13 -5.59
CA GLY A 266 1.96 -19.21 -5.92
C GLY A 266 3.07 -18.80 -6.90
N THR A 267 3.66 -19.77 -7.58
CA THR A 267 4.74 -19.54 -8.55
C THR A 267 4.25 -18.67 -9.71
N VAL A 268 4.92 -17.53 -9.91
CA VAL A 268 4.55 -16.52 -10.90
C VAL A 268 5.09 -16.89 -12.28
N ASP A 269 4.19 -17.16 -13.22
CA ASP A 269 4.47 -17.25 -14.66
C ASP A 269 4.11 -15.91 -15.33
N LEU A 270 4.96 -15.37 -16.21
CA LEU A 270 4.73 -14.09 -16.90
C LEU A 270 3.45 -14.09 -17.76
N THR A 271 3.02 -15.24 -18.24
CA THR A 271 1.81 -15.39 -19.06
C THR A 271 0.54 -15.53 -18.23
N GLN A 272 0.66 -15.63 -16.90
CA GLN A 272 -0.49 -15.82 -16.04
C GLN A 272 -1.44 -14.61 -16.09
N LYS A 273 -2.73 -14.88 -15.90
CA LYS A 273 -3.77 -13.84 -16.00
C LYS A 273 -3.59 -12.69 -15.01
N SER A 274 -3.04 -12.93 -13.82
CA SER A 274 -2.77 -11.86 -12.85
C SER A 274 -1.68 -10.91 -13.33
N VAL A 275 -0.58 -11.41 -13.89
CA VAL A 275 0.52 -10.58 -14.46
C VAL A 275 0.01 -9.77 -15.64
N VAL A 276 -0.71 -10.41 -16.57
CA VAL A 276 -1.31 -9.70 -17.70
C VAL A 276 -2.27 -8.60 -17.23
N LYS A 277 -3.14 -8.89 -16.26
CA LYS A 277 -4.05 -7.87 -15.69
C LYS A 277 -3.27 -6.73 -15.04
N ARG A 278 -2.21 -7.04 -14.29
CA ARG A 278 -1.32 -6.05 -13.68
C ARG A 278 -0.71 -5.11 -14.72
N LEU A 279 -0.25 -5.61 -15.86
CA LEU A 279 0.26 -4.76 -16.95
C LEU A 279 -0.78 -3.75 -17.47
N TYR A 280 -2.05 -4.15 -17.63
CA TYR A 280 -3.12 -3.22 -17.97
C TYR A 280 -3.39 -2.18 -16.88
N GLN A 281 -3.29 -2.56 -15.62
CA GLN A 281 -3.42 -1.62 -14.51
C GLN A 281 -2.26 -0.62 -14.49
N LEU A 282 -1.04 -1.06 -14.78
CA LEU A 282 0.15 -0.20 -14.89
C LEU A 282 0.06 0.76 -16.08
N GLY A 283 -0.47 0.31 -17.22
CA GLY A 283 -0.81 1.20 -18.34
C GLY A 283 -1.89 2.23 -17.97
N THR A 284 -2.88 1.84 -17.16
CA THR A 284 -3.90 2.77 -16.64
C THR A 284 -3.30 3.77 -15.63
N LEU A 285 -2.34 3.33 -14.82
CA LEU A 285 -1.59 4.18 -13.90
C LEU A 285 -0.82 5.25 -14.66
N HIS A 286 -0.15 4.90 -15.77
CA HIS A 286 0.50 5.86 -16.65
C HIS A 286 -0.48 6.95 -17.11
N ASP A 287 -1.59 6.55 -17.73
CA ASP A 287 -2.59 7.48 -18.27
C ASP A 287 -3.18 8.39 -17.18
N PHE A 288 -3.35 7.85 -15.96
CA PHE A 288 -3.81 8.62 -14.82
C PHE A 288 -2.76 9.62 -14.33
N VAL A 289 -1.50 9.22 -14.24
CA VAL A 289 -0.40 10.12 -13.87
C VAL A 289 -0.28 11.25 -14.88
N GLU A 290 -0.29 10.95 -16.18
CA GLU A 290 -0.24 11.96 -17.25
C GLU A 290 -1.37 12.99 -17.09
N SER A 291 -2.63 12.54 -17.11
CA SER A 291 -3.79 13.43 -17.03
C SER A 291 -3.89 14.20 -15.70
N THR A 292 -3.42 13.61 -14.60
CA THR A 292 -3.38 14.28 -13.29
C THR A 292 -2.32 15.38 -13.27
N LEU A 293 -1.14 15.12 -13.84
CA LEU A 293 -0.07 16.11 -13.90
C LEU A 293 -0.44 17.26 -14.86
N GLU A 294 -1.11 17.00 -15.98
CA GLU A 294 -1.65 18.06 -16.84
C GLU A 294 -2.58 19.02 -16.09
N LYS A 295 -3.33 18.51 -15.10
CA LYS A 295 -4.31 19.29 -14.35
C LYS A 295 -3.70 20.06 -13.17
N TYR A 296 -2.76 19.47 -12.45
CA TYR A 296 -2.34 19.98 -11.14
C TYR A 296 -0.85 20.27 -10.99
N HIS A 297 -0.01 19.80 -11.92
CA HIS A 297 1.45 19.91 -11.81
C HIS A 297 1.95 21.27 -12.28
N THR A 298 2.82 21.86 -11.47
CA THR A 298 3.66 22.99 -11.88
C THR A 298 5.09 22.51 -12.06
N PRO A 299 5.80 22.92 -13.14
CA PRO A 299 7.19 22.53 -13.36
C PRO A 299 8.07 22.76 -12.13
N GLY A 300 8.87 21.77 -11.78
CA GLY A 300 9.75 21.78 -10.59
C GLY A 300 9.14 21.18 -9.32
N GLU A 301 7.83 20.88 -9.29
CA GLU A 301 7.24 20.13 -8.18
C GLU A 301 7.60 18.62 -8.31
N PRO A 302 8.19 17.97 -7.29
CA PRO A 302 8.50 16.55 -7.35
C PRO A 302 7.25 15.67 -7.41
N VAL A 303 7.37 14.56 -8.14
CA VAL A 303 6.30 13.59 -8.34
C VAL A 303 6.79 12.20 -7.95
N PHE A 304 6.04 11.54 -7.07
CA PHE A 304 6.33 10.20 -6.58
C PHE A 304 5.15 9.26 -6.83
N ILE A 305 5.47 8.03 -7.21
CA ILE A 305 4.53 6.91 -7.26
C ILE A 305 4.98 5.89 -6.22
N THR A 306 4.07 5.51 -5.33
CA THR A 306 4.33 4.67 -4.16
C THR A 306 3.30 3.55 -4.05
N GLY A 307 3.71 2.44 -3.44
CA GLY A 307 2.79 1.39 -3.04
C GLY A 307 3.25 -0.01 -3.36
N ASP A 308 2.38 -0.96 -3.05
CA ASP A 308 2.51 -2.37 -3.37
C ASP A 308 2.09 -2.59 -4.83
N MET A 309 3.07 -2.74 -5.71
CA MET A 309 2.85 -2.99 -7.13
C MET A 309 2.69 -4.47 -7.43
N ASN A 310 2.88 -5.34 -6.43
CA ASN A 310 2.91 -6.79 -6.53
C ASN A 310 3.88 -7.37 -7.59
N VAL A 311 4.66 -6.54 -8.28
CA VAL A 311 5.70 -6.94 -9.23
C VAL A 311 6.93 -7.30 -8.42
N ASP A 312 7.46 -8.49 -8.60
CA ASP A 312 8.74 -8.82 -7.96
C ASP A 312 9.89 -8.37 -8.86
N SER A 313 10.68 -7.42 -8.37
CA SER A 313 11.82 -6.91 -9.13
C SER A 313 13.06 -7.79 -9.11
N ARG A 314 13.13 -8.78 -8.23
CA ARG A 314 14.32 -9.61 -8.08
C ARG A 314 14.35 -10.72 -9.13
N THR A 315 15.49 -10.92 -9.76
CA THR A 315 15.82 -12.24 -10.31
C THR A 315 16.23 -13.14 -9.16
N HIS A 316 15.58 -14.29 -9.02
CA HIS A 316 15.99 -15.31 -8.06
C HIS A 316 17.00 -16.24 -8.72
N VAL A 317 18.25 -16.18 -8.27
CA VAL A 317 19.24 -17.17 -8.65
C VAL A 317 19.02 -18.38 -7.74
N ILE A 318 18.49 -19.46 -8.31
CA ILE A 318 18.48 -20.74 -7.59
C ILE A 318 19.95 -21.12 -7.39
N ALA A 319 20.48 -20.88 -6.20
CA ALA A 319 21.77 -21.43 -5.84
C ALA A 319 21.63 -22.95 -5.89
N ALA A 320 22.17 -23.58 -6.94
CA ALA A 320 22.52 -24.98 -6.86
C ALA A 320 23.33 -25.13 -5.56
N ASN A 321 22.94 -26.07 -4.70
CA ASN A 321 23.72 -26.40 -3.52
C ASN A 321 25.19 -26.54 -3.96
N PRO A 322 26.18 -26.08 -3.17
CA PRO A 322 27.60 -26.27 -3.51
C PRO A 322 28.05 -27.74 -3.67
N GLY A 323 27.13 -28.71 -3.63
CA GLY A 323 27.35 -30.13 -3.89
C GLY A 323 26.35 -30.79 -4.85
N ASP A 324 25.33 -30.10 -5.36
CA ASP A 324 24.37 -30.66 -6.34
C ASP A 324 24.60 -29.99 -7.71
N SER A 325 25.75 -30.28 -8.33
CA SER A 325 26.10 -29.68 -9.61
C SER A 325 25.53 -30.37 -10.84
N ASP A 326 24.75 -31.45 -10.72
CA ASP A 326 24.41 -32.24 -11.92
C ASP A 326 22.93 -32.59 -12.16
N ASP A 327 22.00 -32.44 -11.22
CA ASP A 327 20.61 -32.84 -11.49
C ASP A 327 19.58 -32.00 -10.73
N LEU A 328 19.20 -30.84 -11.31
CA LEU A 328 17.89 -30.19 -11.28
C LEU A 328 18.01 -28.78 -11.89
N LEU A 329 18.31 -28.73 -13.19
CA LEU A 329 18.35 -27.51 -13.99
C LEU A 329 16.99 -27.29 -14.65
N ASP A 330 16.19 -26.37 -14.09
CA ASP A 330 15.06 -25.81 -14.84
C ASP A 330 15.60 -24.86 -15.91
N SER A 331 15.35 -25.18 -17.18
CA SER A 331 15.84 -24.42 -18.33
C SER A 331 15.14 -23.06 -18.51
N SER A 332 14.00 -22.83 -17.85
CA SER A 332 13.24 -21.58 -17.95
C SER A 332 13.94 -20.41 -17.24
N THR A 333 14.43 -20.64 -16.01
CA THR A 333 15.09 -19.61 -15.19
C THR A 333 16.39 -19.08 -15.80
N ASN A 334 17.18 -19.96 -16.44
CA ASN A 334 18.41 -19.55 -17.14
C ASN A 334 18.12 -18.69 -18.37
N VAL A 335 17.01 -18.92 -19.07
CA VAL A 335 16.59 -18.09 -20.21
C VAL A 335 16.15 -16.72 -19.73
N ASP A 336 15.37 -16.66 -18.64
CA ASP A 336 14.92 -15.40 -18.05
C ASP A 336 16.08 -14.57 -17.51
N VAL A 337 17.07 -15.19 -16.86
CA VAL A 337 18.30 -14.51 -16.39
C VAL A 337 19.14 -14.02 -17.57
N ALA A 338 19.31 -14.84 -18.62
CA ALA A 338 20.07 -14.44 -19.81
C ALA A 338 19.37 -13.33 -20.61
N LEU A 339 18.04 -13.34 -20.68
CA LEU A 339 17.25 -12.31 -21.36
C LEU A 339 17.19 -11.02 -20.54
N SER A 340 16.95 -11.13 -19.24
CA SER A 340 16.98 -10.01 -18.29
C SER A 340 18.34 -9.35 -18.29
N SER A 341 19.44 -10.10 -18.24
CA SER A 341 20.80 -9.54 -18.27
C SER A 341 21.12 -8.83 -19.61
N LYS A 342 20.63 -9.32 -20.74
CA LYS A 342 20.75 -8.63 -22.04
C LYS A 342 19.95 -7.33 -22.07
N LEU A 343 18.74 -7.34 -21.53
CA LEU A 343 17.86 -6.15 -21.46
C LEU A 343 18.38 -5.12 -20.45
N ASN A 344 18.83 -5.55 -19.28
CA ASN A 344 19.46 -4.68 -18.27
C ASN A 344 20.67 -3.97 -18.87
N LYS A 345 21.55 -4.66 -19.60
CA LYS A 345 22.67 -4.00 -20.31
C LYS A 345 22.22 -2.97 -21.34
N LYS A 346 21.06 -3.16 -21.99
CA LYS A 346 20.52 -2.19 -22.95
C LYS A 346 19.99 -0.94 -22.24
N ILE A 347 19.27 -1.13 -21.13
CA ILE A 347 18.72 -0.04 -20.31
C ILE A 347 19.84 0.70 -19.59
N ASP A 348 20.82 0.00 -19.04
CA ASP A 348 22.02 0.59 -18.46
C ASP A 348 22.79 1.38 -19.50
N ASN A 349 22.91 0.93 -20.76
CA ASN A 349 23.55 1.72 -21.81
C ASN A 349 22.73 2.96 -22.25
N GLU A 350 21.40 2.93 -22.11
CA GLU A 350 20.52 4.08 -22.37
C GLU A 350 20.49 5.05 -21.16
N ASN A 351 20.80 4.57 -19.95
CA ASN A 351 20.83 5.34 -18.71
C ASN A 351 22.24 5.67 -18.18
N SER A 352 23.31 5.05 -18.69
CA SER A 352 24.69 5.28 -18.22
C SER A 352 25.29 6.48 -18.93
N LEU A 353 25.37 7.57 -18.18
CA LEU A 353 26.45 8.55 -18.33
C LEU A 353 27.78 7.82 -18.17
N LYS A 354 28.71 8.07 -19.09
CA LYS A 354 30.06 7.49 -19.07
C LYS A 354 30.71 7.68 -17.70
N HIS A 355 30.90 6.58 -16.97
CA HIS A 355 31.91 6.51 -15.94
C HIS A 355 33.22 6.11 -16.63
N ASP A 356 34.21 6.99 -16.55
CA ASP A 356 35.57 6.69 -16.97
C ASP A 356 36.13 5.59 -16.05
N ASP A 357 36.39 4.43 -16.63
CA ASP A 357 37.12 3.33 -16.00
C ASP A 357 38.60 3.72 -15.87
N ASP A 358 39.00 4.14 -14.67
CA ASP A 358 40.41 4.21 -14.32
C ASP A 358 40.96 2.80 -14.07
N ASN A 359 41.82 2.38 -15.01
CA ASN A 359 42.67 1.21 -14.95
C ASN A 359 43.39 1.08 -13.60
N ILE A 360 43.12 0.02 -12.84
CA ILE A 360 44.06 -0.51 -11.86
C ILE A 360 44.60 -1.84 -12.38
N SER A 361 45.88 -1.77 -12.74
CA SER A 361 46.73 -2.83 -13.25
C SER A 361 46.83 -4.04 -12.31
N ALA A 362 46.80 -5.22 -12.92
CA ALA A 362 47.13 -6.50 -12.33
C ALA A 362 48.54 -6.55 -11.74
N GLN A 363 48.67 -7.13 -10.55
CA GLN A 363 49.89 -7.84 -10.13
C GLN A 363 49.53 -9.19 -9.52
N ALA A 364 50.19 -10.22 -10.03
CA ALA A 364 50.07 -11.62 -9.64
C ALA A 364 51.04 -11.98 -8.49
N GLN A 365 50.83 -13.20 -7.93
CA GLN A 365 51.63 -14.01 -6.98
C GLN A 365 51.12 -13.95 -5.52
N THR A 366 50.93 -15.04 -4.76
CA THR A 366 51.38 -16.46 -4.81
C THR A 366 50.44 -17.37 -3.96
N PRO A 367 50.51 -18.72 -4.09
CA PRO A 367 49.64 -19.66 -3.38
C PRO A 367 50.25 -20.18 -2.06
N ASN A 368 49.36 -20.58 -1.14
CA ASN A 368 49.54 -21.38 0.10
C ASN A 368 49.41 -20.62 1.43
N ASP A 369 48.22 -20.70 2.05
CA ASP A 369 48.10 -21.16 3.45
C ASP A 369 46.64 -21.56 3.79
N PRO A 370 46.39 -22.62 4.58
CA PRO A 370 45.06 -23.15 4.84
C PRO A 370 44.34 -22.43 6.01
N LYS A 371 43.12 -22.01 5.71
CA LYS A 371 41.93 -21.82 6.58
C LYS A 371 42.18 -21.48 8.07
N LYS A 372 41.91 -20.23 8.42
CA LYS A 372 41.17 -19.89 9.65
C LYS A 372 39.94 -19.06 9.28
N ILE A 373 38.79 -19.74 9.20
CA ILE A 373 37.48 -19.09 9.12
C ILE A 373 37.18 -18.57 10.53
N HIS A 374 37.46 -17.29 10.77
CA HIS A 374 36.89 -16.59 11.90
C HIS A 374 35.43 -16.28 11.55
N HIS A 375 34.49 -17.03 12.12
CA HIS A 375 33.09 -16.63 12.17
C HIS A 375 32.96 -15.41 13.10
N SER A 376 33.22 -14.21 12.58
CA SER A 376 32.71 -13.02 13.21
C SER A 376 31.21 -12.96 12.90
N HIS A 377 30.37 -13.24 13.90
CA HIS A 377 28.94 -12.98 13.84
C HIS A 377 28.69 -11.48 13.64
N LYS A 378 28.72 -11.03 12.39
CA LYS A 378 27.93 -9.87 11.96
C LYS A 378 26.56 -10.43 11.65
N ASN A 379 25.58 -10.06 12.48
CA ASN A 379 24.16 -10.19 12.14
C ASN A 379 23.86 -9.21 10.98
N THR A 380 24.24 -9.58 9.77
CA THR A 380 23.83 -8.85 8.56
C THR A 380 22.50 -9.43 8.13
N LYS A 381 21.41 -8.77 8.53
CA LYS A 381 20.10 -9.00 7.92
C LYS A 381 20.24 -8.69 6.43
N GLU A 382 19.82 -9.63 5.59
CA GLU A 382 19.94 -9.61 4.12
C GLU A 382 21.38 -9.88 3.61
N GLU A 383 21.88 -11.10 3.78
CA GLU A 383 23.20 -11.50 3.26
C GLU A 383 23.19 -11.96 1.80
N ASP A 384 22.03 -12.28 1.23
CA ASP A 384 21.94 -12.64 -0.19
C ASP A 384 21.57 -11.46 -1.10
N VAL A 385 22.44 -10.46 -1.10
CA VAL A 385 22.45 -9.37 -2.10
C VAL A 385 22.81 -9.91 -3.50
N ARG A 386 23.05 -11.22 -3.68
CA ARG A 386 23.27 -11.79 -5.03
C ARG A 386 21.95 -11.80 -5.79
N ASP A 387 20.87 -12.16 -5.10
CA ASP A 387 19.50 -12.03 -5.60
C ASP A 387 19.06 -10.56 -5.50
N GLY A 388 18.46 -10.03 -6.57
CA GLY A 388 18.02 -8.63 -6.63
C GLY A 388 19.02 -7.62 -7.22
N LYS A 389 20.27 -7.99 -7.53
CA LYS A 389 21.17 -7.14 -8.33
C LYS A 389 20.74 -7.03 -9.79
N GLN A 390 20.07 -8.05 -10.31
CA GLN A 390 19.47 -8.00 -11.64
C GLN A 390 17.96 -7.83 -11.49
N SER A 391 17.41 -7.01 -12.37
CA SER A 391 15.98 -6.81 -12.49
C SER A 391 15.31 -7.96 -13.23
N SER A 392 14.16 -8.42 -12.73
CA SER A 392 13.31 -9.43 -13.39
C SER A 392 12.68 -8.89 -14.69
N LEU A 393 12.28 -9.79 -15.59
CA LEU A 393 11.54 -9.41 -16.80
C LEU A 393 10.21 -8.71 -16.49
N GLU A 394 9.53 -9.13 -15.41
CA GLU A 394 8.30 -8.47 -14.99
C GLU A 394 8.54 -7.03 -14.56
N TYR A 395 9.60 -6.77 -13.79
CA TYR A 395 9.98 -5.41 -13.41
C TYR A 395 10.35 -4.55 -14.61
N LEU A 396 11.08 -5.10 -15.60
CA LEU A 396 11.39 -4.36 -16.82
C LEU A 396 10.13 -3.97 -17.61
N ALA A 397 9.15 -4.87 -17.69
CA ALA A 397 7.85 -4.55 -18.28
C ALA A 397 7.07 -3.52 -17.43
N PHE A 398 7.14 -3.61 -16.11
CA PHE A 398 6.55 -2.64 -15.19
C PHE A 398 7.10 -1.22 -15.37
N VAL A 399 8.43 -1.07 -15.36
CA VAL A 399 9.11 0.21 -15.62
C VAL A 399 8.78 0.72 -17.02
N GLY A 400 8.78 -0.17 -18.02
CA GLY A 400 8.43 0.18 -19.40
C GLY A 400 6.99 0.67 -19.57
N ALA A 401 6.03 0.02 -18.92
CA ALA A 401 4.62 0.41 -18.95
C ALA A 401 4.37 1.74 -18.22
N ILE A 402 4.92 1.94 -17.02
CA ILE A 402 4.77 3.21 -16.28
C ILE A 402 5.53 4.34 -16.97
N SER A 403 6.73 4.11 -17.47
CA SER A 403 7.50 5.16 -18.17
C SER A 403 6.90 5.53 -19.53
N GLY A 404 6.00 4.68 -20.07
CA GLY A 404 5.42 4.84 -21.40
C GLY A 404 6.33 4.36 -22.53
N ASN A 405 7.54 3.86 -22.23
CA ASN A 405 8.47 3.30 -23.23
C ASN A 405 7.98 1.97 -23.81
N GLY A 406 6.97 1.35 -23.19
CA GLY A 406 6.45 0.05 -23.58
C GLY A 406 7.24 -1.11 -22.97
N ILE A 407 6.69 -2.30 -23.08
CA ILE A 407 7.26 -3.54 -22.52
C ILE A 407 8.26 -4.17 -23.48
N PRO A 408 9.27 -4.94 -22.99
CA PRO A 408 10.35 -5.47 -23.82
C PRO A 408 9.89 -6.32 -25.03
N ASP A 409 9.03 -7.31 -24.79
CA ASP A 409 8.41 -8.15 -25.81
C ASP A 409 7.05 -8.64 -25.28
N PRO A 410 5.92 -8.18 -25.84
CA PRO A 410 4.58 -8.60 -25.42
C PRO A 410 4.35 -10.11 -25.44
N SER A 411 5.03 -10.85 -26.33
CA SER A 411 4.82 -12.29 -26.45
C SER A 411 5.33 -13.08 -25.23
N LEU A 412 6.29 -12.54 -24.48
CA LEU A 412 6.75 -13.11 -23.20
C LEU A 412 5.63 -13.13 -22.14
N PHE A 413 4.64 -12.25 -22.28
CA PHE A 413 3.50 -12.13 -21.38
C PHE A 413 2.24 -12.77 -21.96
N GLY A 414 2.35 -13.53 -23.06
CA GLY A 414 1.22 -14.12 -23.76
C GLY A 414 0.32 -13.08 -24.44
N LEU A 415 0.84 -11.89 -24.73
CA LEU A 415 0.12 -10.81 -25.40
C LEU A 415 0.41 -10.78 -26.90
N ASN A 416 -0.48 -10.12 -27.64
CA ASN A 416 -0.26 -9.87 -29.06
C ASN A 416 0.84 -8.80 -29.24
N LYS A 417 1.56 -8.85 -30.38
CA LYS A 417 2.71 -7.97 -30.67
C LYS A 417 2.37 -6.48 -30.69
N ASP A 418 1.11 -6.11 -30.91
CA ASP A 418 0.61 -4.74 -30.90
C ASP A 418 0.32 -4.21 -29.48
N GLN A 419 0.31 -5.07 -28.47
CA GLN A 419 0.03 -4.71 -27.07
C GLN A 419 1.31 -4.30 -26.35
N THR A 420 1.96 -3.25 -26.86
CA THR A 420 3.29 -2.81 -26.39
C THR A 420 3.23 -1.98 -25.11
N PHE A 421 2.07 -1.44 -24.73
CA PHE A 421 1.91 -0.43 -23.66
C PHE A 421 2.76 0.83 -23.88
N GLU A 422 3.21 1.05 -25.11
CA GLU A 422 3.90 2.28 -25.47
C GLU A 422 2.92 3.47 -25.47
N LYS A 423 3.34 4.60 -24.91
CA LYS A 423 2.55 5.83 -24.78
C LYS A 423 3.25 7.01 -25.46
N SER A 424 2.47 8.02 -25.85
CA SER A 424 3.03 9.23 -26.48
C SER A 424 3.88 10.04 -25.51
N LYS A 425 3.40 10.18 -24.26
CA LYS A 425 4.16 10.82 -23.19
C LYS A 425 5.11 9.80 -22.58
N LYS A 426 6.37 10.19 -22.40
CA LYS A 426 7.37 9.40 -21.69
C LYS A 426 7.72 10.05 -20.37
N PHE A 427 7.94 9.25 -19.34
CA PHE A 427 8.48 9.68 -18.06
C PHE A 427 9.88 9.13 -17.86
N SER A 428 10.79 9.95 -17.32
CA SER A 428 12.03 9.45 -16.75
C SER A 428 11.73 8.95 -15.34
N LEU A 429 11.77 7.63 -15.14
CA LEU A 429 11.39 6.97 -13.90
C LEU A 429 12.63 6.49 -13.16
N VAL A 430 12.77 6.87 -11.89
CA VAL A 430 13.85 6.43 -11.01
C VAL A 430 13.25 5.59 -9.90
N ASP A 431 13.63 4.32 -9.81
CA ASP A 431 13.40 3.50 -8.61
C ASP A 431 14.40 3.93 -7.54
N LEU A 432 13.91 4.57 -6.47
CA LEU A 432 14.78 5.14 -5.44
C LEU A 432 15.58 4.07 -4.68
N PHE A 433 15.04 2.85 -4.55
CA PHE A 433 15.72 1.76 -3.86
C PHE A 433 16.84 1.19 -4.70
N TYR A 434 16.54 0.83 -5.95
CA TYR A 434 17.55 0.31 -6.85
C TYR A 434 18.64 1.36 -7.11
N ASN A 435 18.27 2.63 -7.29
CA ASN A 435 19.24 3.71 -7.48
C ASN A 435 20.13 3.95 -6.25
N SER A 436 19.59 3.87 -5.04
CA SER A 436 20.35 4.05 -3.80
C SER A 436 21.26 2.87 -3.47
N ASN A 437 20.76 1.64 -3.71
CA ASN A 437 21.36 0.43 -3.17
C ASN A 437 22.10 -0.40 -4.23
N SER A 438 21.85 -0.14 -5.51
CA SER A 438 22.28 -1.00 -6.65
C SER A 438 21.74 -2.44 -6.57
N TYR A 439 20.63 -2.65 -5.85
CA TYR A 439 19.86 -3.88 -5.81
C TYR A 439 18.42 -3.61 -5.37
N HIS A 440 17.52 -4.54 -5.70
CA HIS A 440 16.12 -4.59 -5.28
C HIS A 440 16.00 -5.26 -3.90
N PRO A 441 15.63 -4.56 -2.82
CA PRO A 441 15.65 -5.16 -1.48
C PRO A 441 14.42 -6.04 -1.22
N ILE A 442 14.54 -7.01 -0.32
CA ILE A 442 13.40 -7.87 0.05
C ILE A 442 12.35 -7.06 0.81
N THR A 443 11.10 -7.07 0.31
CA THR A 443 9.95 -6.47 1.01
C THR A 443 8.89 -7.49 1.41
N PHE A 444 9.00 -8.75 0.99
CA PHE A 444 8.01 -9.78 1.31
C PHE A 444 8.63 -11.18 1.42
N GLY A 445 8.18 -11.97 2.40
CA GLY A 445 8.60 -13.37 2.57
C GLY A 445 10.10 -13.56 2.84
N ASN A 446 10.70 -12.73 3.69
CA ASN A 446 12.13 -12.77 4.01
C ASN A 446 12.54 -14.02 4.83
N THR A 447 13.84 -14.30 4.87
CA THR A 447 14.47 -15.43 5.56
C THR A 447 15.44 -14.98 6.65
N MET A 448 15.79 -15.90 7.54
CA MET A 448 16.86 -15.74 8.52
C MET A 448 17.53 -17.10 8.80
N TYR A 449 18.71 -17.09 9.41
CA TYR A 449 19.34 -18.30 9.92
C TYR A 449 18.90 -18.56 11.36
N ASP A 450 18.56 -19.80 11.67
CA ASP A 450 18.33 -20.26 13.05
C ASP A 450 19.65 -20.52 13.80
N SER A 451 19.56 -20.98 15.06
CA SER A 451 20.74 -21.29 15.88
C SER A 451 21.61 -22.42 15.34
N ASP A 452 21.04 -23.27 14.49
CA ASP A 452 21.71 -24.43 13.89
C ASP A 452 22.26 -24.09 12.50
N GLY A 453 22.06 -22.86 12.02
CA GLY A 453 22.49 -22.39 10.71
C GLY A 453 21.56 -22.80 9.57
N ASN A 454 20.33 -23.23 9.84
CA ASN A 454 19.33 -23.50 8.80
C ASN A 454 18.62 -22.21 8.38
N ILE A 455 18.29 -22.10 7.09
CA ILE A 455 17.46 -21.01 6.58
C ILE A 455 16.00 -21.28 6.98
N VAL A 456 15.39 -20.33 7.67
CA VAL A 456 14.00 -20.36 8.12
C VAL A 456 13.27 -19.06 7.73
N PRO A 457 11.92 -19.05 7.65
CA PRO A 457 11.18 -17.82 7.39
C PRO A 457 11.34 -16.83 8.54
N MET A 458 11.50 -15.54 8.23
CA MET A 458 11.64 -14.50 9.25
C MET A 458 10.30 -14.15 9.93
N GLU A 459 9.19 -14.44 9.27
CA GLU A 459 7.82 -14.17 9.71
C GLU A 459 6.97 -15.40 9.35
N THR A 460 6.14 -15.90 10.27
CA THR A 460 5.28 -17.09 10.03
C THR A 460 3.85 -16.92 10.56
N VAL A 461 3.55 -15.78 11.18
CA VAL A 461 2.28 -15.47 11.83
C VAL A 461 1.31 -14.77 10.86
N LEU A 462 1.79 -14.09 9.82
CA LEU A 462 0.92 -13.38 8.85
C LEU A 462 1.09 -13.94 7.44
N THR A 463 2.34 -14.14 7.03
CA THR A 463 2.74 -14.68 5.73
C THR A 463 2.20 -16.09 5.55
N THR A 464 1.63 -16.39 4.39
CA THR A 464 1.14 -17.76 4.15
C THR A 464 2.32 -18.72 4.00
N LYS A 465 2.11 -20.00 4.32
CA LYS A 465 3.17 -21.02 4.22
C LYS A 465 3.79 -21.11 2.82
N ASN A 466 3.01 -20.84 1.77
CA ASN A 466 3.49 -20.88 0.38
C ASN A 466 4.31 -19.64 0.00
N ASP A 467 4.12 -18.54 0.74
CA ASP A 467 4.81 -17.27 0.54
C ASP A 467 5.99 -17.10 1.51
N ASN A 468 6.21 -18.07 2.39
CA ASN A 468 7.39 -18.10 3.23
C ASN A 468 8.63 -18.23 2.36
N MET A 469 9.64 -17.41 2.64
CA MET A 469 10.97 -17.50 2.01
C MET A 469 10.99 -17.19 0.51
N VAL A 470 9.93 -16.57 -0.04
CA VAL A 470 9.90 -16.17 -1.46
C VAL A 470 10.83 -14.98 -1.76
N MET A 471 11.20 -14.20 -0.73
CA MET A 471 12.18 -13.11 -0.82
C MET A 471 11.87 -12.08 -1.92
N HIS A 472 10.59 -11.74 -2.14
CA HIS A 472 10.18 -10.81 -3.20
C HIS A 472 10.44 -9.34 -2.83
N SER A 473 10.58 -8.50 -3.85
CA SER A 473 10.62 -7.03 -3.76
C SER A 473 9.40 -6.44 -4.46
N LEU A 474 8.35 -6.13 -3.71
CA LEU A 474 7.00 -5.78 -4.22
C LEU A 474 6.59 -4.31 -4.00
N ASP A 475 7.27 -3.63 -3.07
CA ASP A 475 6.90 -2.32 -2.56
C ASP A 475 7.88 -1.24 -3.04
N TYR A 476 7.35 -0.16 -3.61
CA TYR A 476 8.17 0.83 -4.34
C TYR A 476 7.96 2.27 -3.87
N ILE A 477 9.03 3.07 -4.01
CA ILE A 477 8.97 4.53 -4.12
C ILE A 477 9.69 4.91 -5.41
N LEU A 478 8.91 5.28 -6.42
CA LEU A 478 9.40 5.70 -7.73
C LEU A 478 9.33 7.23 -7.81
N TYR A 479 10.36 7.83 -8.37
CA TYR A 479 10.43 9.27 -8.63
C TYR A 479 10.36 9.54 -10.13
N LEU A 480 9.50 10.48 -10.54
CA LEU A 480 9.41 10.94 -11.92
C LEU A 480 10.34 12.14 -12.09
N GLN A 481 11.48 11.91 -12.72
CA GLN A 481 12.47 12.94 -12.98
C GLN A 481 11.99 13.88 -14.10
N PRO A 482 12.12 15.21 -13.93
CA PRO A 482 11.88 16.17 -15.00
C PRO A 482 12.74 15.82 -16.23
N LEU A 483 12.12 15.72 -17.40
CA LEU A 483 12.87 15.60 -18.65
C LEU A 483 13.68 16.89 -18.84
N ALA A 484 14.99 16.77 -19.01
CA ALA A 484 15.82 17.91 -19.36
C ALA A 484 15.30 18.50 -20.67
N HIS A 485 14.86 19.76 -20.65
CA HIS A 485 14.54 20.50 -21.87
C HIS A 485 15.86 20.73 -22.64
N ASP A 486 15.99 20.08 -23.80
CA ASP A 486 16.96 20.27 -24.88
C ASP A 486 18.48 20.34 -24.57
N HIS A 487 19.20 19.35 -25.12
CA HIS A 487 20.56 19.40 -25.69
C HIS A 487 21.67 20.20 -24.97
N THR A 488 21.78 20.11 -23.65
CA THR A 488 23.07 20.35 -22.98
C THR A 488 23.64 19.04 -22.44
N PRO A 489 24.84 18.62 -22.86
CA PRO A 489 25.45 17.38 -22.37
C PRO A 489 25.73 17.53 -20.88
N ALA A 490 24.96 16.81 -20.06
CA ALA A 490 25.10 16.77 -18.62
C ALA A 490 26.35 15.97 -18.24
N THR A 491 27.42 16.64 -17.83
CA THR A 491 28.62 16.02 -17.25
C THR A 491 28.60 15.94 -15.73
N ASN A 492 27.47 16.26 -15.09
CA ASN A 492 27.29 16.15 -13.65
C ASN A 492 26.03 15.31 -13.36
N SER A 493 26.09 14.44 -12.36
CA SER A 493 24.95 13.68 -11.83
C SER A 493 23.71 14.58 -11.77
N PRO A 494 22.53 14.13 -12.24
CA PRO A 494 21.37 14.98 -12.30
C PRO A 494 21.03 15.48 -10.90
N GLN A 495 21.35 16.75 -10.62
CA GLN A 495 20.84 17.42 -9.44
C GLN A 495 19.32 17.45 -9.60
N LEU A 496 18.65 16.70 -8.73
CA LEU A 496 17.22 16.79 -8.50
C LEU A 496 16.91 18.26 -8.16
N SER A 497 16.33 19.00 -9.09
CA SER A 497 16.05 20.41 -8.86
C SER A 497 15.00 20.53 -7.76
N GLY A 498 15.39 21.12 -6.62
CA GLY A 498 14.48 21.51 -5.55
C GLY A 498 14.32 20.56 -4.35
N PHE A 499 14.91 19.37 -4.37
CA PHE A 499 15.00 18.47 -3.20
C PHE A 499 16.12 17.43 -3.36
N ASN A 500 16.58 16.85 -2.26
CA ASN A 500 17.50 15.71 -2.25
C ASN A 500 16.84 14.51 -1.57
N VAL A 501 17.08 13.30 -2.10
CA VAL A 501 16.75 12.07 -1.37
C VAL A 501 17.94 11.75 -0.46
N SER A 502 17.77 11.92 0.85
CA SER A 502 18.86 11.77 1.82
C SER A 502 18.98 10.35 2.37
N HIS A 503 17.87 9.62 2.43
CA HIS A 503 17.85 8.24 2.89
C HIS A 503 16.67 7.48 2.25
N VAL A 504 16.88 6.21 1.95
CA VAL A 504 15.88 5.28 1.45
C VAL A 504 16.09 3.96 2.20
N SER A 505 15.02 3.37 2.74
CA SER A 505 15.15 2.21 3.62
C SER A 505 13.92 1.32 3.62
N VAL A 506 14.17 0.01 3.70
CA VAL A 506 13.13 -0.98 3.99
C VAL A 506 12.83 -0.97 5.49
N GLN A 507 11.56 -1.09 5.82
CA GLN A 507 11.02 -0.98 7.17
C GLN A 507 10.29 -2.28 7.55
N PRO A 508 11.01 -3.27 8.11
CA PRO A 508 10.40 -4.54 8.46
C PRO A 508 9.30 -4.42 9.53
N HIS A 509 9.38 -3.41 10.40
CA HIS A 509 8.37 -3.14 11.43
C HIS A 509 7.96 -4.37 12.27
N PHE A 510 8.96 -5.14 12.72
CA PHE A 510 8.75 -6.20 13.72
C PHE A 510 8.26 -5.61 15.04
N ALA A 511 7.33 -6.32 15.69
CA ALA A 511 6.70 -5.94 16.93
C ALA A 511 7.60 -6.24 18.15
N THR A 512 8.71 -5.51 18.27
CA THR A 512 9.76 -5.75 19.28
C THR A 512 9.46 -5.16 20.65
N VAL A 513 8.46 -4.28 20.75
CA VAL A 513 8.11 -3.61 22.02
C VAL A 513 6.87 -4.26 22.65
N GLY A 514 7.00 -4.69 23.90
CA GLY A 514 5.91 -5.31 24.65
C GLY A 514 5.71 -6.78 24.34
N ASN A 515 4.66 -7.38 24.91
CA ASN A 515 4.31 -8.78 24.69
C ASN A 515 3.22 -8.87 23.62
N ASN A 516 3.60 -9.20 22.38
CA ASN A 516 2.70 -9.25 21.24
C ASN A 516 2.48 -10.71 20.80
N ASN A 517 1.24 -11.06 20.45
CA ASN A 517 0.90 -12.37 19.85
C ASN A 517 1.17 -12.41 18.34
N PHE A 518 1.81 -11.37 17.81
CA PHE A 518 2.21 -11.23 16.41
C PHE A 518 3.66 -10.74 16.38
N THR A 519 4.37 -11.15 15.33
CA THR A 519 5.78 -10.84 15.10
C THR A 519 5.96 -9.53 14.33
N GLN A 520 4.99 -9.13 13.51
CA GLN A 520 5.11 -7.99 12.60
C GLN A 520 3.78 -7.26 12.41
N ILE A 521 3.82 -5.97 12.04
CA ILE A 521 2.61 -5.18 11.78
C ILE A 521 1.91 -5.51 10.47
N SER A 522 2.55 -6.21 9.55
CA SER A 522 2.07 -6.59 8.22
C SER A 522 2.87 -7.80 7.73
N ASP A 523 2.38 -8.53 6.74
CA ASP A 523 3.14 -9.54 6.00
C ASP A 523 4.13 -8.91 4.99
N HIS A 524 3.92 -7.66 4.62
CA HIS A 524 4.87 -6.85 3.85
C HIS A 524 5.75 -5.99 4.76
N TYR A 525 6.99 -5.76 4.34
CA TYR A 525 7.82 -4.69 4.87
C TYR A 525 7.32 -3.37 4.31
N GLY A 526 7.39 -2.31 5.11
CA GLY A 526 7.21 -0.96 4.61
C GLY A 526 8.45 -0.52 3.85
N VAL A 527 8.31 0.53 3.05
CA VAL A 527 9.46 1.20 2.43
C VAL A 527 9.34 2.71 2.64
N SER A 528 10.45 3.36 2.97
CA SER A 528 10.46 4.79 3.32
C SER A 528 11.57 5.57 2.62
N ALA A 529 11.34 6.87 2.46
CA ALA A 529 12.33 7.81 1.95
C ALA A 529 12.30 9.14 2.73
N ASP A 530 13.48 9.70 2.94
CA ASP A 530 13.69 11.00 3.59
C ASP A 530 14.05 12.04 2.53
N LEU A 531 13.13 12.95 2.26
CA LEU A 531 13.28 14.02 1.29
C LEU A 531 13.74 15.29 2.01
N ASP A 532 14.82 15.90 1.53
CA ASP A 532 15.36 17.15 2.04
C ASP A 532 15.14 18.26 1.02
N PHE A 533 14.19 19.14 1.31
CA PHE A 533 13.96 20.34 0.51
C PHE A 533 14.95 21.40 0.97
N GLY A 534 16.07 21.52 0.23
CA GLY A 534 17.01 22.62 0.38
C GLY A 534 16.29 23.93 0.09
N LEU A 535 16.23 24.82 1.09
CA LEU A 535 15.65 26.15 0.98
C LEU A 535 16.74 27.20 0.93
#